data_AF-A0A8T4NV48-F1
#
_entry.id   AF-A0A8T4NV48-F1
#
_cell.length_a   1.000
_cell.length_b   1.000
_cell.length_c   1.000
_cell.angle_alpha   90.00
_cell.angle_beta   90.00
_cell.angle_gamma   90.00
#
_symmetry.space_group_name_H-M   'P 1'
#
loop_
_entity.id
_entity.type
_entity.pdbx_description
1 polymer ?
#
loop_
_entity_poly.entity_id
_entity_poly.type
_entity_poly.pdbx_seq_one_letter_code
_entity_poly.pdbx_strand_id
1 'polypeptide(L)'
;MTIELNIEPRRVYDWETFRREKPAYSMALDGFVNAPTIRDPDGPYANFDHHSVDRISTRSTSDQVHMEINSDLFETFRKNGIPEAKVWINDPDEDTCLAWWLLKNFERVINHAEPRINRLVYCEDRLDSTAGSYPFGDISMRRKMAWIFQPYNDIRFSGELSQMNSAGMRNVVESVESRIDKYVFGDCGEIALEGHYEKIGGGTGWVLTKETGPASRMAMYNDGIKAFAALVAKKSDGSFVYTLGRKGVWTLFNLPKIYRVLNNAENGIVSKDNLWGGSNTVGGSPRETGSRLNPEQLQKIINSAL
;
A
#
# COMPACT_ATOMS: atom_id res chain seq x y z
N MET A 1 23.11 11.21 -12.32
CA MET A 1 21.91 11.10 -11.47
C MET A 1 21.98 9.77 -10.76
N THR A 2 21.84 9.75 -9.44
CA THR A 2 22.03 8.55 -8.60
C THR A 2 20.82 8.40 -7.68
N ILE A 3 19.68 8.09 -8.29
CA ILE A 3 18.46 7.69 -7.57
C ILE A 3 18.44 6.16 -7.59
N GLU A 4 18.56 5.53 -6.44
CA GLU A 4 18.73 4.08 -6.30
C GLU A 4 17.58 3.48 -5.50
N LEU A 5 16.97 2.42 -6.03
CA LEU A 5 15.97 1.63 -5.33
C LEU A 5 16.66 0.55 -4.48
N ASN A 6 16.33 0.52 -3.18
CA ASN A 6 16.74 -0.47 -2.21
C ASN A 6 15.50 -1.19 -1.69
N ILE A 7 15.53 -2.52 -1.68
CA ILE A 7 14.38 -3.35 -1.30
C ILE A 7 14.77 -4.23 -0.12
N GLU A 8 14.10 -4.05 1.01
CA GLU A 8 14.23 -4.94 2.17
C GLU A 8 12.86 -5.57 2.49
N PRO A 9 12.56 -6.73 1.89
CA PRO A 9 11.23 -7.32 1.95
C PRO A 9 10.70 -7.45 3.38
N ARG A 10 9.49 -6.90 3.61
CA ARG A 10 8.73 -6.98 4.87
C ARG A 10 9.38 -6.37 6.11
N ARG A 11 10.55 -5.74 5.99
CA ARG A 11 11.18 -5.04 7.12
C ARG A 11 10.49 -3.72 7.38
N VAL A 12 10.26 -3.41 8.65
CA VAL A 12 9.68 -2.15 9.09
C VAL A 12 10.61 -1.55 10.14
N TYR A 13 10.92 -0.27 10.00
CA TYR A 13 11.81 0.46 10.90
C TYR A 13 11.02 1.50 11.71
N ASP A 14 11.48 1.87 12.90
CA ASP A 14 11.11 3.18 13.46
C ASP A 14 12.01 4.28 12.89
N TRP A 15 11.55 5.53 12.98
CA TRP A 15 12.24 6.68 12.38
C TRP A 15 13.68 6.85 12.87
N GLU A 16 13.91 6.70 14.18
CA GLU A 16 15.24 6.86 14.77
C GLU A 16 16.21 5.77 14.32
N THR A 17 15.73 4.53 14.19
CA THR A 17 16.52 3.42 13.65
C THR A 17 16.81 3.62 12.17
N PHE A 18 15.84 4.07 11.38
CA PHE A 18 16.04 4.38 9.97
C PHE A 18 17.14 5.43 9.77
N ARG A 19 17.09 6.56 10.47
CA ARG A 19 18.11 7.62 10.38
C ARG A 19 19.50 7.14 10.81
N ARG A 20 19.55 6.30 11.85
CA ARG A 20 20.82 5.77 12.38
C ARG A 20 21.47 4.75 11.44
N GLU A 21 20.67 3.88 10.82
CA GLU A 21 21.18 2.74 10.06
C GLU A 21 21.30 2.99 8.56
N LYS A 22 20.46 3.89 8.00
CA LYS A 22 20.50 4.22 6.58
C LYS A 22 21.36 5.46 6.35
N PRO A 23 22.13 5.51 5.24
CA PRO A 23 23.00 6.65 4.94
C PRO A 23 22.18 7.90 4.62
N ALA A 24 22.82 9.07 4.65
CA ALA A 24 22.21 10.32 4.18
C ALA A 24 21.64 10.19 2.76
N TYR A 25 20.67 11.06 2.44
CA TYR A 25 19.87 11.05 1.21
C TYR A 25 18.91 9.84 1.13
N SER A 26 18.50 9.27 2.27
CA SER A 26 17.58 8.13 2.29
C SER A 26 16.12 8.56 2.36
N MET A 27 15.29 7.98 1.50
CA MET A 27 13.83 8.14 1.49
C MET A 27 13.16 6.80 1.76
N ALA A 28 12.33 6.72 2.78
CA ALA A 28 11.46 5.58 3.05
C ALA A 28 10.10 5.80 2.37
N LEU A 29 9.58 4.76 1.70
CA LEU A 29 8.24 4.79 1.11
C LEU A 29 7.32 3.77 1.79
N ASP A 30 6.09 4.19 1.96
CA ASP A 30 4.90 3.36 2.16
C ASP A 30 5.05 2.20 3.17
N GLY A 31 5.11 2.55 4.44
CA GLY A 31 5.22 1.58 5.52
C GLY A 31 6.60 0.93 5.67
N PHE A 32 7.64 1.40 4.94
CA PHE A 32 9.03 1.03 5.24
C PHE A 32 9.46 1.53 6.63
N VAL A 33 8.99 2.72 7.01
CA VAL A 33 9.13 3.27 8.36
C VAL A 33 7.75 3.43 8.99
N ASN A 34 7.58 2.88 10.20
CA ASN A 34 6.39 3.05 11.02
C ASN A 34 6.43 4.40 11.73
N ALA A 35 6.19 5.47 10.97
CA ALA A 35 6.09 6.84 11.44
C ALA A 35 5.17 7.61 10.50
N PRO A 36 4.60 8.75 10.92
CA PRO A 36 3.98 9.69 9.98
C PRO A 36 4.98 10.16 8.92
N THR A 37 4.50 10.90 7.92
CA THR A 37 5.36 11.59 6.98
C THR A 37 6.32 12.53 7.71
N ILE A 38 7.63 12.37 7.47
CA ILE A 38 8.69 13.21 8.08
C ILE A 38 9.62 13.71 6.98
N ARG A 39 10.01 14.98 7.08
CA ARG A 39 10.97 15.66 6.20
C ARG A 39 12.10 16.20 7.07
N ASP A 40 13.32 15.73 6.82
CA ASP A 40 14.52 16.19 7.52
C ASP A 40 15.53 16.69 6.48
N PRO A 41 15.47 17.99 6.10
CA PRO A 41 16.31 18.51 5.02
C PRO A 41 17.78 18.68 5.43
N ASP A 42 18.11 18.76 6.72
CA ASP A 42 19.49 18.95 7.20
C ASP A 42 20.32 17.66 7.10
N GLY A 43 19.66 16.51 7.25
CA GLY A 43 20.23 15.17 7.13
C GLY A 43 19.92 14.44 5.81
N PRO A 44 19.51 15.13 4.73
CA PRO A 44 18.38 14.74 3.89
C PRO A 44 17.85 13.31 4.14
N TYR A 45 16.85 13.22 5.01
CA TYR A 45 16.03 12.02 5.19
C TYR A 45 14.57 12.35 4.93
N ALA A 46 13.83 11.41 4.37
CA ALA A 46 12.38 11.52 4.25
C ALA A 46 11.70 10.19 4.57
N ASN A 47 10.50 10.27 5.12
CA ASN A 47 9.55 9.19 5.18
C ASN A 47 8.26 9.68 4.54
N PHE A 48 7.79 9.00 3.50
CA PHE A 48 6.48 9.21 2.91
C PHE A 48 5.63 7.98 3.24
N ASP A 49 4.69 8.15 4.17
CA ASP A 49 3.82 7.08 4.65
C ASP A 49 2.43 7.63 4.94
N HIS A 50 1.44 6.75 4.93
CA HIS A 50 0.10 7.09 5.39
C HIS A 50 -0.57 5.99 6.22
N HIS A 51 0.14 4.90 6.54
CA HIS A 51 -0.40 3.75 7.25
C HIS A 51 -0.72 4.04 8.72
N SER A 52 0.01 4.96 9.34
CA SER A 52 -0.03 5.26 10.78
C SER A 52 -0.85 6.51 11.13
N VAL A 53 -1.56 7.11 10.16
CA VAL A 53 -2.19 8.44 10.25
C VAL A 53 -3.59 8.48 9.63
N ASP A 54 -4.21 9.66 9.59
CA ASP A 54 -5.42 9.90 8.79
C ASP A 54 -5.06 9.89 7.30
N ARG A 55 -5.34 8.76 6.64
CA ARG A 55 -5.05 8.51 5.21
C ARG A 55 -5.70 9.53 4.27
N ILE A 56 -6.90 10.03 4.57
CA ILE A 56 -7.57 11.01 3.70
C ILE A 56 -6.83 12.35 3.75
N SER A 57 -6.38 12.75 4.94
CA SER A 57 -5.62 13.99 5.12
C SER A 57 -4.20 13.89 4.57
N THR A 58 -3.58 12.71 4.68
CA THR A 58 -2.15 12.52 4.38
C THR A 58 -1.90 12.20 2.90
N ARG A 59 -2.90 11.66 2.19
CA ARG A 59 -2.79 11.17 0.80
C ARG A 59 -1.99 9.87 0.68
N SER A 60 -1.98 9.29 -0.51
CA SER A 60 -1.10 8.17 -0.84
C SER A 60 0.36 8.63 -0.88
N THR A 61 1.27 7.69 -0.75
CA THR A 61 2.72 7.90 -0.82
C THR A 61 3.11 8.49 -2.18
N SER A 62 2.51 8.04 -3.28
CA SER A 62 2.82 8.54 -4.61
C SER A 62 2.33 9.97 -4.85
N ASP A 63 1.17 10.38 -4.31
CA ASP A 63 0.72 11.79 -4.37
C ASP A 63 1.58 12.68 -3.49
N GLN A 64 1.97 12.23 -2.29
CA GLN A 64 2.97 12.92 -1.47
C GLN A 64 4.26 13.14 -2.26
N VAL A 65 4.86 12.08 -2.81
CA VAL A 65 6.07 12.16 -3.64
C VAL A 65 5.88 13.10 -4.83
N HIS A 66 4.76 12.99 -5.54
CA HIS A 66 4.46 13.85 -6.69
C HIS A 66 4.44 15.34 -6.29
N MET A 67 3.81 15.67 -5.16
CA MET A 67 3.78 17.04 -4.64
C MET A 67 5.16 17.54 -4.23
N GLU A 68 5.96 16.70 -3.56
CA GLU A 68 7.30 17.07 -3.09
C GLU A 68 8.26 17.31 -4.26
N ILE A 69 8.20 16.49 -5.31
CA ILE A 69 8.99 16.70 -6.53
C ILE A 69 8.68 18.08 -7.14
N ASN A 70 7.39 18.43 -7.22
CA ASN A 70 6.94 19.75 -7.71
C ASN A 70 7.16 20.89 -6.70
N SER A 71 7.60 20.56 -5.48
CA SER A 71 7.90 21.51 -4.39
C SER A 71 9.39 21.46 -4.02
N ASP A 72 10.24 21.29 -5.02
CA ASP A 72 11.69 21.40 -4.90
C ASP A 72 12.38 20.32 -4.02
N LEU A 73 11.82 19.11 -3.90
CA LEU A 73 12.44 17.98 -3.19
C LEU A 73 13.94 17.81 -3.51
N PHE A 74 14.29 17.92 -4.79
CA PHE A 74 15.65 17.73 -5.27
C PHE A 74 16.56 18.94 -5.09
N GLU A 75 16.12 20.06 -4.54
CA GLU A 75 17.00 21.13 -4.04
C GLU A 75 17.75 20.68 -2.78
N THR A 76 17.12 19.81 -1.98
CA THR A 76 17.75 19.20 -0.79
C THR A 76 18.36 17.84 -1.11
N PHE A 77 17.62 16.98 -1.83
CA PHE A 77 18.10 15.66 -2.24
C PHE A 77 19.06 15.71 -3.44
N ARG A 78 20.19 16.38 -3.23
CA ARG A 78 21.27 16.51 -4.22
C ARG A 78 22.64 16.55 -3.55
N LYS A 79 23.63 16.03 -4.27
CA LYS A 79 25.03 16.10 -3.90
C LYS A 79 25.82 16.72 -5.02
N ASN A 80 26.58 17.77 -4.72
CA ASN A 80 27.35 18.53 -5.71
C ASN A 80 26.50 19.01 -6.90
N GLY A 81 25.26 19.45 -6.64
CA GLY A 81 24.32 19.92 -7.66
C GLY A 81 23.64 18.82 -8.47
N ILE A 82 23.91 17.54 -8.19
CA ILE A 82 23.32 16.40 -8.89
C ILE A 82 22.27 15.73 -7.98
N PRO A 83 21.04 15.52 -8.45
CA PRO A 83 20.03 14.77 -7.71
C PRO A 83 20.51 13.39 -7.25
N GLU A 84 20.37 13.13 -5.95
CA GLU A 84 20.81 11.91 -5.26
C GLU A 84 19.76 11.49 -4.23
N ALA A 85 19.33 10.22 -4.30
CA ALA A 85 18.42 9.63 -3.33
C ALA A 85 18.62 8.11 -3.25
N LYS A 86 18.52 7.56 -2.04
CA LYS A 86 18.45 6.12 -1.79
C LYS A 86 17.04 5.81 -1.30
N VAL A 87 16.23 5.25 -2.17
CA VAL A 87 14.81 4.99 -1.93
C VAL A 87 14.68 3.59 -1.33
N TRP A 88 13.93 3.44 -0.24
CA TRP A 88 13.78 2.21 0.51
C TRP A 88 12.32 1.76 0.55
N ILE A 89 12.08 0.51 0.15
CA ILE A 89 10.74 -0.10 0.12
C ILE A 89 10.76 -1.50 0.78
N ASN A 90 9.62 -1.94 1.29
CA ASN A 90 9.44 -3.28 1.87
C ASN A 90 8.33 -4.10 1.20
N ASP A 91 7.50 -3.48 0.37
CA ASP A 91 6.44 -4.08 -0.44
C ASP A 91 6.40 -3.35 -1.81
N PRO A 92 6.19 -4.03 -2.94
CA PRO A 92 6.13 -3.42 -4.26
C PRO A 92 4.68 -3.15 -4.69
N ASP A 93 3.85 -2.56 -3.82
CA ASP A 93 2.44 -2.32 -4.13
C ASP A 93 2.23 -1.20 -5.17
N GLU A 94 0.96 -0.95 -5.50
CA GLU A 94 0.58 -0.01 -6.55
C GLU A 94 1.12 1.40 -6.27
N ASP A 95 0.95 1.86 -5.03
CA ASP A 95 1.36 3.18 -4.56
C ASP A 95 2.89 3.31 -4.53
N THR A 96 3.57 2.31 -3.97
CA THR A 96 5.03 2.25 -3.92
C THR A 96 5.66 2.25 -5.31
N CYS A 97 5.13 1.44 -6.23
CA CYS A 97 5.64 1.38 -7.60
C CYS A 97 5.48 2.72 -8.32
N LEU A 98 4.34 3.40 -8.12
CA LEU A 98 4.12 4.71 -8.72
C LEU A 98 5.03 5.78 -8.10
N ALA A 99 5.17 5.81 -6.78
CA ALA A 99 6.07 6.70 -6.06
C ALA A 99 7.53 6.53 -6.55
N TRP A 100 7.99 5.29 -6.69
CA TRP A 100 9.31 4.99 -7.25
C TRP A 100 9.46 5.49 -8.68
N TRP A 101 8.49 5.22 -9.56
CA TRP A 101 8.53 5.67 -10.95
C TRP A 101 8.60 7.20 -11.04
N LEU A 102 7.86 7.92 -10.20
CA LEU A 102 7.88 9.39 -10.12
C LEU A 102 9.27 9.92 -9.72
N LEU A 103 9.90 9.34 -8.69
CA LEU A 103 11.24 9.75 -8.26
C LEU A 103 12.28 9.50 -9.34
N LYS A 104 12.24 8.34 -10.00
CA LYS A 104 13.17 7.99 -11.09
C LYS A 104 12.98 8.88 -12.32
N ASN A 105 11.76 9.34 -12.58
CA ASN A 105 11.40 10.16 -13.74
C ASN A 105 11.11 11.63 -13.36
N PHE A 106 11.70 12.14 -12.28
CA PHE A 106 11.31 13.43 -11.70
C PHE A 106 11.43 14.61 -12.68
N GLU A 107 12.40 14.59 -13.61
CA GLU A 107 12.55 15.67 -14.60
C GLU A 107 11.31 15.82 -15.47
N ARG A 108 10.63 14.71 -15.79
CA ARG A 108 9.36 14.71 -16.53
C ARG A 108 8.23 15.29 -15.68
N VAL A 109 8.23 14.96 -14.39
CA VAL A 109 7.24 15.48 -13.43
C VAL A 109 7.35 17.00 -13.33
N ILE A 110 8.56 17.54 -13.13
CA ILE A 110 8.82 18.98 -12.97
C ILE A 110 8.53 19.75 -14.27
N ASN A 111 9.01 19.26 -15.42
CA ASN A 111 9.06 20.08 -16.63
C ASN A 111 7.75 20.15 -17.43
N HIS A 112 6.79 19.24 -17.20
CA HIS A 112 5.71 19.05 -18.17
C HIS A 112 4.29 18.98 -17.63
N ALA A 113 4.04 19.11 -16.32
CA ALA A 113 2.70 19.01 -15.73
C ALA A 113 1.83 17.95 -16.44
N GLU A 114 2.42 16.77 -16.70
CA GLU A 114 1.97 15.89 -17.77
C GLU A 114 0.57 15.34 -17.42
N PRO A 115 -0.48 15.60 -18.22
CA PRO A 115 -1.85 15.28 -17.82
C PRO A 115 -2.08 13.80 -17.49
N ARG A 116 -1.34 12.89 -18.13
CA ARG A 116 -1.40 11.46 -17.86
C ARG A 116 -0.81 11.13 -16.49
N ILE A 117 0.35 11.67 -16.14
CA ILE A 117 0.96 11.48 -14.81
C ILE A 117 0.01 11.99 -13.73
N ASN A 118 -0.48 13.22 -13.87
CA ASN A 118 -1.45 13.82 -12.95
C ASN A 118 -2.71 12.97 -12.79
N ARG A 119 -3.21 12.39 -13.89
CA ARG A 119 -4.39 11.53 -13.87
C ARG A 119 -4.14 10.20 -13.17
N LEU A 120 -2.98 9.59 -13.37
CA LEU A 120 -2.59 8.34 -12.71
C LEU A 120 -2.44 8.54 -11.21
N VAL A 121 -1.66 9.54 -10.79
CA VAL A 121 -1.47 9.92 -9.38
C VAL A 121 -2.82 10.23 -8.71
N TYR A 122 -3.67 11.04 -9.36
CA TYR A 122 -4.99 11.36 -8.82
C TYR A 122 -5.86 10.11 -8.60
N CYS A 123 -5.86 9.17 -9.54
CA CYS A 123 -6.67 7.97 -9.41
C CYS A 123 -6.10 6.99 -8.37
N GLU A 124 -4.77 6.87 -8.31
CA GLU A 124 -4.06 6.10 -7.29
C GLU A 124 -4.38 6.66 -5.90
N ASP A 125 -4.15 7.95 -5.63
CA ASP A 125 -4.40 8.57 -4.31
C ASP A 125 -5.80 8.28 -3.79
N ARG A 126 -6.80 8.49 -4.65
CA ARG A 126 -8.19 8.29 -4.27
C ARG A 126 -8.47 6.84 -3.94
N LEU A 127 -7.92 5.89 -4.70
CA LEU A 127 -8.13 4.48 -4.42
C LEU A 127 -7.40 4.09 -3.15
N ASP A 128 -6.12 4.40 -3.04
CA ASP A 128 -5.34 3.89 -1.95
C ASP A 128 -5.72 4.56 -0.62
N SER A 129 -5.78 5.90 -0.55
CA SER A 129 -6.22 6.64 0.66
C SER A 129 -7.60 6.25 1.17
N THR A 130 -8.47 5.69 0.32
CA THR A 130 -9.83 5.24 0.68
C THR A 130 -9.99 3.72 0.75
N ALA A 131 -8.89 2.97 0.70
CA ALA A 131 -8.89 1.51 0.73
C ALA A 131 -9.78 0.88 -0.37
N GLY A 132 -9.73 1.48 -1.56
CA GLY A 132 -10.49 1.10 -2.74
C GLY A 132 -11.97 1.51 -2.72
N SER A 133 -12.40 2.33 -1.76
CA SER A 133 -13.83 2.70 -1.62
C SER A 133 -14.27 3.90 -2.43
N TYR A 134 -13.32 4.63 -3.04
CA TYR A 134 -13.64 5.76 -3.88
C TYR A 134 -14.46 5.32 -5.11
N PRO A 135 -15.60 6.00 -5.40
CA PRO A 135 -16.60 5.49 -6.35
C PRO A 135 -16.25 5.84 -7.80
N PHE A 136 -15.07 5.43 -8.30
CA PHE A 136 -14.74 5.59 -9.71
C PHE A 136 -15.61 4.73 -10.64
N GLY A 137 -16.10 3.59 -10.15
CA GLY A 137 -16.80 2.59 -10.96
C GLY A 137 -15.87 1.91 -11.97
N ASP A 138 -16.47 1.26 -12.97
CA ASP A 138 -15.75 0.65 -14.08
C ASP A 138 -15.61 1.63 -15.25
N ILE A 139 -14.52 2.39 -15.23
CA ILE A 139 -14.17 3.38 -16.26
C ILE A 139 -12.84 2.98 -16.93
N SER A 140 -12.60 3.46 -18.15
CA SER A 140 -11.34 3.21 -18.90
C SER A 140 -10.09 3.45 -18.04
N MET A 141 -10.06 4.52 -17.24
CA MET A 141 -8.90 4.78 -16.37
C MET A 141 -8.67 3.66 -15.33
N ARG A 142 -9.72 3.08 -14.75
CA ARG A 142 -9.61 1.97 -13.81
C ARG A 142 -9.13 0.70 -14.49
N ARG A 143 -9.57 0.43 -15.72
CA ARG A 143 -9.10 -0.69 -16.55
C ARG A 143 -7.63 -0.55 -16.95
N LYS A 144 -7.19 0.69 -17.22
CA LYS A 144 -5.77 1.02 -17.43
C LYS A 144 -4.94 0.78 -16.17
N MET A 145 -5.40 1.22 -15.01
CA MET A 145 -4.72 0.95 -13.74
C MET A 145 -4.64 -0.54 -13.43
N ALA A 146 -5.73 -1.27 -13.64
CA ALA A 146 -5.72 -2.73 -13.50
C ALA A 146 -4.66 -3.37 -14.40
N TRP A 147 -4.52 -2.88 -15.64
CA TRP A 147 -3.45 -3.34 -16.53
C TRP A 147 -2.06 -2.89 -16.05
N ILE A 148 -1.87 -1.64 -15.63
CA ILE A 148 -0.58 -1.13 -15.14
C ILE A 148 -0.08 -1.96 -13.96
N PHE A 149 -0.95 -2.22 -12.99
CA PHE A 149 -0.61 -2.88 -11.72
C PHE A 149 -0.84 -4.39 -11.72
N GLN A 150 -1.25 -4.98 -12.85
CA GLN A 150 -1.46 -6.41 -12.95
C GLN A 150 -0.27 -7.26 -12.44
N PRO A 151 1.01 -6.93 -12.74
CA PRO A 151 2.13 -7.73 -12.26
C PRO A 151 2.19 -7.84 -10.72
N TYR A 152 1.85 -6.77 -10.01
CA TYR A 152 1.72 -6.77 -8.56
C TYR A 152 0.48 -7.55 -8.10
N ASN A 153 -0.65 -7.31 -8.75
CA ASN A 153 -1.90 -7.95 -8.38
C ASN A 153 -1.84 -9.48 -8.51
N ASP A 154 -1.26 -9.99 -9.60
CA ASP A 154 -1.12 -11.43 -9.85
C ASP A 154 -0.37 -12.12 -8.69
N ILE A 155 0.75 -11.55 -8.23
CA ILE A 155 1.55 -12.11 -7.14
C ILE A 155 0.91 -11.93 -5.76
N ARG A 156 0.10 -10.87 -5.58
CA ARG A 156 -0.62 -10.60 -4.34
C ARG A 156 -1.71 -11.64 -4.14
N PHE A 157 -2.50 -11.89 -5.17
CA PHE A 157 -3.62 -12.83 -5.10
C PHE A 157 -3.18 -14.30 -5.23
N SER A 158 -2.00 -14.60 -5.81
CA SER A 158 -1.42 -15.94 -5.72
C SER A 158 -0.86 -16.27 -4.33
N GLY A 159 -0.61 -15.24 -3.50
CA GLY A 159 0.01 -15.36 -2.17
C GLY A 159 1.54 -15.42 -2.20
N GLU A 160 2.16 -15.44 -3.39
CA GLU A 160 3.61 -15.49 -3.58
C GLU A 160 4.32 -14.26 -3.01
N LEU A 161 3.67 -13.10 -3.04
CA LEU A 161 4.20 -11.84 -2.49
C LEU A 161 4.71 -12.02 -1.04
N SER A 162 4.01 -12.82 -0.25
CA SER A 162 4.31 -13.01 1.17
C SER A 162 5.65 -13.71 1.45
N GLN A 163 6.22 -14.41 0.46
CA GLN A 163 7.51 -15.11 0.53
C GLN A 163 8.56 -14.53 -0.43
N MET A 164 8.19 -13.49 -1.19
CA MET A 164 9.02 -12.96 -2.27
C MET A 164 10.30 -12.31 -1.72
N ASN A 165 11.46 -12.62 -2.31
CA ASN A 165 12.73 -11.99 -1.95
C ASN A 165 12.91 -10.62 -2.67
N SER A 166 14.00 -9.92 -2.39
CA SER A 166 14.28 -8.59 -2.95
C SER A 166 14.39 -8.60 -4.48
N ALA A 167 14.96 -9.65 -5.08
CA ALA A 167 15.06 -9.79 -6.53
C ALA A 167 13.68 -9.98 -7.18
N GLY A 168 12.82 -10.81 -6.59
CA GLY A 168 11.44 -10.97 -7.05
C GLY A 168 10.64 -9.67 -6.99
N MET A 169 10.74 -8.94 -5.86
CA MET A 169 10.08 -7.64 -5.72
C MET A 169 10.61 -6.62 -6.72
N ARG A 170 11.92 -6.61 -7.00
CA ARG A 170 12.51 -5.75 -8.04
C ARG A 170 11.91 -6.03 -9.41
N ASN A 171 11.77 -7.30 -9.79
CA ASN A 171 11.16 -7.67 -11.07
C ASN A 171 9.71 -7.17 -11.19
N VAL A 172 8.96 -7.15 -10.09
CA VAL A 172 7.58 -6.62 -10.05
C VAL A 172 7.60 -5.12 -10.28
N VAL A 173 8.45 -4.39 -9.53
CA VAL A 173 8.61 -2.94 -9.70
C VAL A 173 8.96 -2.61 -11.14
N GLU A 174 9.98 -3.25 -11.71
CA GLU A 174 10.42 -3.02 -13.10
C GLU A 174 9.32 -3.34 -14.13
N SER A 175 8.52 -4.39 -13.86
CA SER A 175 7.38 -4.75 -14.72
C SER A 175 6.26 -3.71 -14.66
N VAL A 176 5.96 -3.17 -13.48
CA VAL A 176 4.97 -2.10 -13.30
C VAL A 176 5.49 -0.80 -13.92
N GLU A 177 6.75 -0.44 -13.69
CA GLU A 177 7.40 0.73 -14.31
C GLU A 177 7.26 0.72 -15.84
N SER A 178 7.56 -0.42 -16.48
CA SER A 178 7.41 -0.55 -17.93
C SER A 178 5.98 -0.31 -18.41
N ARG A 179 4.98 -0.67 -17.59
CA ARG A 179 3.56 -0.40 -17.91
C ARG A 179 3.16 1.04 -17.62
N ILE A 180 3.73 1.69 -16.60
CA ILE A 180 3.57 3.13 -16.37
C ILE A 180 4.15 3.91 -17.55
N ASP A 181 5.34 3.56 -18.05
CA ASP A 181 5.94 4.18 -19.24
C ASP A 181 4.98 4.08 -20.44
N LYS A 182 4.48 2.88 -20.74
CA LYS A 182 3.51 2.68 -21.83
C LYS A 182 2.26 3.55 -21.64
N TYR A 183 1.75 3.68 -20.43
CA TYR A 183 0.63 4.57 -20.14
C TYR A 183 0.96 6.03 -20.43
N VAL A 184 2.10 6.51 -19.93
CA VAL A 184 2.57 7.89 -20.10
C VAL A 184 2.79 8.20 -21.58
N PHE A 185 3.38 7.30 -22.37
CA PHE A 185 3.58 7.48 -23.80
C PHE A 185 2.30 7.31 -24.64
N GLY A 186 1.26 6.69 -24.08
CA GLY A 186 -0.05 6.55 -24.72
C GLY A 186 -0.32 5.18 -25.34
N ASP A 187 0.58 4.23 -25.12
CA ASP A 187 0.52 2.84 -25.58
C ASP A 187 0.01 1.89 -24.46
N CYS A 188 -0.88 2.40 -23.60
CA CYS A 188 -1.44 1.66 -22.47
C CYS A 188 -2.36 0.53 -22.94
N GLY A 189 -2.27 -0.63 -22.29
CA GLY A 189 -3.33 -1.63 -22.34
C GLY A 189 -4.51 -1.30 -21.43
N GLU A 190 -5.60 -2.03 -21.61
CA GLU A 190 -6.74 -2.08 -20.70
C GLU A 190 -7.07 -3.54 -20.42
N ILE A 191 -7.40 -3.87 -19.18
CA ILE A 191 -8.00 -5.17 -18.83
C ILE A 191 -9.31 -4.94 -18.09
N ALA A 192 -10.22 -5.89 -18.19
CA ALA A 192 -11.47 -5.85 -17.43
C ALA A 192 -11.15 -5.78 -15.92
N LEU A 193 -12.00 -5.07 -15.18
CA LEU A 193 -11.93 -5.09 -13.72
C LEU A 193 -12.43 -6.45 -13.22
N GLU A 194 -11.51 -7.38 -13.02
CA GLU A 194 -11.80 -8.69 -12.46
C GLU A 194 -11.73 -8.67 -10.94
N GLY A 195 -12.70 -9.31 -10.30
CA GLY A 195 -12.76 -9.42 -8.85
C GLY A 195 -14.19 -9.50 -8.35
N HIS A 196 -14.51 -10.64 -7.75
CA HIS A 196 -15.71 -10.85 -6.95
C HIS A 196 -15.28 -11.06 -5.51
N TYR A 197 -16.22 -11.38 -4.64
CA TYR A 197 -15.89 -11.79 -3.29
C TYR A 197 -16.85 -12.91 -2.89
N GLU A 198 -16.33 -13.88 -2.15
CA GLU A 198 -17.15 -14.92 -1.54
C GLU A 198 -17.46 -14.49 -0.10
N LYS A 199 -18.74 -14.49 0.30
CA LYS A 199 -19.11 -14.29 1.70
C LYS A 199 -18.90 -15.59 2.47
N ILE A 200 -17.96 -15.59 3.41
CA ILE A 200 -17.60 -16.77 4.21
C ILE A 200 -17.95 -16.59 5.70
N GLY A 201 -18.55 -15.45 6.07
CA GLY A 201 -18.98 -15.16 7.43
C GLY A 201 -19.29 -13.67 7.65
N GLY A 202 -19.20 -13.23 8.90
CA GLY A 202 -19.36 -11.83 9.30
C GLY A 202 -20.10 -11.65 10.62
N GLY A 203 -20.70 -10.49 10.78
CA GLY A 203 -21.51 -10.14 11.94
C GLY A 203 -22.35 -8.90 11.69
N THR A 204 -22.89 -8.31 12.76
CA THR A 204 -23.72 -7.12 12.64
C THR A 204 -22.89 -5.96 12.07
N GLY A 205 -23.26 -5.49 10.87
CA GLY A 205 -22.66 -4.32 10.23
C GLY A 205 -21.35 -4.57 9.46
N TRP A 206 -20.86 -5.83 9.36
CA TRP A 206 -19.63 -6.16 8.64
C TRP A 206 -19.67 -7.57 8.04
N VAL A 207 -18.85 -7.84 7.02
CA VAL A 207 -18.82 -9.13 6.32
C VAL A 207 -17.41 -9.73 6.32
N LEU A 208 -17.29 -11.04 6.57
CA LEU A 208 -16.06 -11.78 6.33
C LEU A 208 -16.10 -12.35 4.91
N THR A 209 -15.11 -11.99 4.09
CA THR A 209 -15.05 -12.34 2.69
C THR A 209 -13.75 -13.07 2.33
N LYS A 210 -13.75 -13.76 1.19
CA LYS A 210 -12.55 -14.15 0.46
C LYS A 210 -12.45 -13.28 -0.79
N GLU A 211 -11.36 -12.55 -0.95
CA GLU A 211 -11.11 -11.76 -2.16
C GLU A 211 -10.69 -12.70 -3.31
N THR A 212 -11.14 -12.41 -4.53
CA THR A 212 -10.83 -13.20 -5.74
C THR A 212 -10.11 -12.39 -6.81
N GLY A 213 -9.86 -11.10 -6.60
CA GLY A 213 -9.08 -10.28 -7.51
C GLY A 213 -9.05 -8.78 -7.14
N PRO A 214 -8.37 -7.95 -7.96
CA PRO A 214 -8.14 -6.54 -7.66
C PRO A 214 -9.42 -5.72 -7.50
N ALA A 215 -10.50 -6.12 -8.16
CA ALA A 215 -11.80 -5.43 -8.08
C ALA A 215 -12.70 -5.91 -6.94
N SER A 216 -12.28 -6.88 -6.11
CA SER A 216 -13.11 -7.46 -5.04
C SER A 216 -13.68 -6.40 -4.10
N ARG A 217 -12.88 -5.41 -3.69
CA ARG A 217 -13.32 -4.31 -2.80
C ARG A 217 -14.35 -3.41 -3.47
N MET A 218 -14.15 -3.09 -4.74
CA MET A 218 -15.13 -2.34 -5.52
C MET A 218 -16.47 -3.08 -5.59
N ALA A 219 -16.45 -4.39 -5.85
CA ALA A 219 -17.65 -5.23 -5.85
C ALA A 219 -18.33 -5.22 -4.47
N MET A 220 -17.57 -5.37 -3.37
CA MET A 220 -18.11 -5.28 -2.01
C MET A 220 -18.82 -3.93 -1.77
N TYR A 221 -18.19 -2.82 -2.13
CA TYR A 221 -18.78 -1.48 -1.93
C TYR A 221 -20.02 -1.23 -2.79
N ASN A 222 -20.04 -1.74 -4.03
CA ASN A 222 -21.21 -1.67 -4.91
C ASN A 222 -22.40 -2.45 -4.35
N ASP A 223 -22.15 -3.56 -3.66
CA ASP A 223 -23.17 -4.36 -2.96
C ASP A 223 -23.58 -3.76 -1.60
N GLY A 224 -23.10 -2.55 -1.28
CA GLY A 224 -23.44 -1.83 -0.06
C GLY A 224 -22.70 -2.31 1.18
N ILE A 225 -21.69 -3.18 1.05
CA ILE A 225 -20.82 -3.58 2.17
C ILE A 225 -19.96 -2.39 2.56
N LYS A 226 -20.06 -1.95 3.81
CA LYS A 226 -19.33 -0.77 4.33
C LYS A 226 -18.17 -1.14 5.24
N ALA A 227 -18.10 -2.37 5.72
CA ALA A 227 -17.04 -2.89 6.58
C ALA A 227 -16.81 -4.38 6.30
N PHE A 228 -15.55 -4.79 6.30
CA PHE A 228 -15.18 -6.16 5.98
C PHE A 228 -13.93 -6.62 6.73
N ALA A 229 -13.80 -7.94 6.84
CA ALA A 229 -12.53 -8.63 6.93
C ALA A 229 -12.40 -9.51 5.68
N ALA A 230 -11.27 -9.47 5.00
CA ALA A 230 -11.03 -10.17 3.75
C ALA A 230 -9.88 -11.16 3.94
N LEU A 231 -10.14 -12.44 3.73
CA LEU A 231 -9.10 -13.44 3.55
C LEU A 231 -8.50 -13.25 2.15
N VAL A 232 -7.24 -12.84 2.11
CA VAL A 232 -6.49 -12.56 0.87
C VAL A 232 -5.76 -13.80 0.40
N ALA A 233 -5.04 -14.47 1.31
CA ALA A 233 -4.25 -15.65 0.99
C ALA A 233 -4.07 -16.56 2.20
N LYS A 234 -3.65 -17.80 1.93
CA LYS A 234 -3.14 -18.74 2.93
C LYS A 234 -1.68 -19.05 2.60
N LYS A 235 -0.79 -18.84 3.56
CA LYS A 235 0.65 -19.14 3.43
C LYS A 235 0.91 -20.64 3.46
N SER A 236 2.09 -21.05 2.98
CA SER A 236 2.54 -22.44 2.96
C SER A 236 2.65 -23.07 4.35
N ASP A 237 2.95 -22.27 5.37
CA ASP A 237 2.99 -22.69 6.79
C ASP A 237 1.60 -22.83 7.43
N GLY A 238 0.54 -22.56 6.67
CA GLY A 238 -0.86 -22.64 7.12
C GLY A 238 -1.41 -21.37 7.75
N SER A 239 -0.59 -20.32 7.95
CA SER A 239 -1.06 -19.01 8.42
C SER A 239 -1.89 -18.29 7.35
N PHE A 240 -2.70 -17.33 7.79
CA PHE A 240 -3.66 -16.61 6.98
C PHE A 240 -3.24 -15.14 6.82
N VAL A 241 -3.51 -14.58 5.65
CA VAL A 241 -3.33 -13.15 5.36
C VAL A 241 -4.69 -12.50 5.28
N TYR A 242 -4.96 -11.57 6.20
CA TYR A 242 -6.22 -10.84 6.24
C TYR A 242 -6.02 -9.34 5.99
N THR A 243 -6.97 -8.72 5.30
CA THR A 243 -7.18 -7.27 5.30
C THR A 243 -8.46 -6.96 6.05
N LEU A 244 -8.42 -5.99 6.97
CA LEU A 244 -9.58 -5.41 7.62
C LEU A 244 -9.83 -4.02 7.03
N GLY A 245 -11.06 -3.69 6.69
CA GLY A 245 -11.38 -2.42 6.06
C GLY A 245 -12.77 -1.89 6.41
N ARG A 246 -12.91 -0.58 6.35
CA ARG A 246 -14.19 0.12 6.37
C ARG A 246 -14.18 1.29 5.39
N LYS A 247 -15.35 1.59 4.82
CA LYS A 247 -15.55 2.64 3.81
C LYS A 247 -15.08 4.03 4.26
N GLY A 248 -15.13 4.31 5.56
CA GLY A 248 -14.63 5.55 6.12
C GLY A 248 -14.74 5.56 7.63
N VAL A 249 -14.21 6.61 8.26
CA VAL A 249 -14.18 6.77 9.73
C VAL A 249 -15.58 6.80 10.37
N TRP A 250 -16.59 7.14 9.57
CA TRP A 250 -18.00 7.20 9.95
C TRP A 250 -18.70 5.82 9.96
N THR A 251 -18.08 4.78 9.41
CA THR A 251 -18.62 3.42 9.49
C THR A 251 -18.33 2.81 10.86
N LEU A 252 -19.35 2.26 11.51
CA LEU A 252 -19.28 1.60 12.82
C LEU A 252 -18.56 0.24 12.75
N PHE A 253 -17.24 0.28 12.62
CA PHE A 253 -16.34 -0.87 12.62
C PHE A 253 -14.96 -0.40 13.11
N ASN A 254 -14.79 -0.27 14.43
CA ASN A 254 -13.63 0.41 15.01
C ASN A 254 -12.36 -0.45 14.88
N LEU A 255 -11.60 -0.23 13.80
CA LEU A 255 -10.37 -0.97 13.50
C LEU A 255 -9.32 -0.91 14.61
N PRO A 256 -8.97 0.25 15.21
CA PRO A 256 -8.05 0.30 16.34
C PRO A 256 -8.47 -0.60 17.52
N LYS A 257 -9.77 -0.65 17.86
CA LYS A 257 -10.30 -1.55 18.89
C LYS A 257 -10.13 -3.02 18.48
N ILE A 258 -10.42 -3.34 17.22
CA ILE A 258 -10.29 -4.69 16.64
C ILE A 258 -8.83 -5.15 16.64
N TYR A 259 -7.87 -4.33 16.20
CA TYR A 259 -6.45 -4.68 16.22
C TYR A 259 -5.98 -5.06 17.62
N ARG A 260 -6.35 -4.29 18.64
CA ARG A 260 -5.97 -4.58 20.03
C ARG A 260 -6.47 -5.95 20.50
N VAL A 261 -7.72 -6.32 20.19
CA VAL A 261 -8.24 -7.64 20.62
C VAL A 261 -7.62 -8.79 19.82
N LEU A 262 -7.30 -8.58 18.53
CA LEU A 262 -6.63 -9.58 17.71
C LEU A 262 -5.17 -9.78 18.15
N ASN A 263 -4.44 -8.70 18.43
CA ASN A 263 -3.09 -8.77 18.98
C ASN A 263 -3.06 -9.49 20.33
N ASN A 264 -4.04 -9.24 21.22
CA ASN A 264 -4.16 -9.97 22.48
C ASN A 264 -4.44 -11.47 22.26
N ALA A 265 -5.26 -11.82 21.27
CA ALA A 265 -5.52 -13.22 20.93
C ALA A 265 -4.29 -13.94 20.34
N GLU A 266 -3.36 -13.17 19.76
CA GLU A 266 -2.16 -13.67 19.08
C GLU A 266 -0.84 -13.31 19.81
N ASN A 267 -0.91 -13.03 21.12
CA ASN A 267 0.19 -12.52 21.97
C ASN A 267 1.51 -13.33 21.92
N GLY A 268 1.50 -14.55 21.38
CA GLY A 268 2.69 -15.40 21.20
C GLY A 268 3.35 -15.35 19.82
N ILE A 269 2.79 -14.61 18.86
CA ILE A 269 3.35 -14.47 17.49
C ILE A 269 3.51 -13.03 17.03
N VAL A 270 2.85 -12.08 17.71
CA VAL A 270 2.98 -10.66 17.42
C VAL A 270 4.15 -10.06 18.17
N SER A 271 4.79 -9.06 17.58
CA SER A 271 5.83 -8.23 18.18
C SER A 271 5.53 -6.75 17.91
N LYS A 272 6.34 -5.84 18.46
CA LYS A 272 6.19 -4.39 18.23
C LYS A 272 6.19 -4.03 16.73
N ASP A 273 6.95 -4.78 15.93
CA ASP A 273 7.16 -4.48 14.50
C ASP A 273 6.44 -5.48 13.58
N ASN A 274 5.74 -6.46 14.16
CA ASN A 274 4.98 -7.48 13.43
C ASN A 274 3.68 -7.82 14.20
N LEU A 275 2.62 -7.04 13.97
CA LEU A 275 1.34 -7.15 14.67
C LEU A 275 0.17 -6.84 13.71
N TRP A 276 -1.06 -7.09 14.15
CA TRP A 276 -2.23 -6.51 13.50
C TRP A 276 -2.19 -5.01 13.62
N GLY A 277 -2.32 -4.32 12.49
CA GLY A 277 -2.17 -2.87 12.46
C GLY A 277 -2.53 -2.27 11.12
N GLY A 278 -2.34 -0.96 11.05
CA GLY A 278 -2.74 -0.10 9.95
C GLY A 278 -3.45 1.14 10.47
N SER A 279 -4.16 1.80 9.57
CA SER A 279 -4.87 3.04 9.84
C SER A 279 -6.21 2.79 10.55
N ASN A 280 -6.95 3.88 10.77
CA ASN A 280 -8.31 3.76 11.26
C ASN A 280 -9.32 3.32 10.18
N THR A 281 -8.98 3.21 8.89
CA THR A 281 -9.91 2.80 7.81
C THR A 281 -9.53 1.49 7.13
N VAL A 282 -8.26 1.11 7.13
CA VAL A 282 -7.77 -0.17 6.62
C VAL A 282 -6.48 -0.60 7.31
N GLY A 283 -6.29 -1.90 7.41
CA GLY A 283 -5.06 -2.54 7.87
C GLY A 283 -5.17 -4.05 7.70
N GLY A 284 -4.33 -4.81 8.39
CA GLY A 284 -4.30 -6.26 8.17
C GLY A 284 -3.59 -7.04 9.26
N SER A 285 -3.42 -8.33 8.98
CA SER A 285 -2.63 -9.26 9.78
C SER A 285 -1.14 -8.91 9.76
N PRO A 286 -0.34 -9.41 10.73
CA PRO A 286 1.11 -9.21 10.75
C PRO A 286 1.79 -9.56 9.42
N ARG A 287 2.62 -8.66 8.88
CA ARG A 287 3.22 -8.80 7.53
C ARG A 287 4.15 -10.03 7.43
N GLU A 288 5.00 -10.24 8.44
CA GLU A 288 6.01 -11.30 8.44
C GLU A 288 5.39 -12.68 8.69
N THR A 289 4.61 -12.81 9.77
CA THR A 289 4.10 -14.12 10.22
C THR A 289 2.71 -14.47 9.72
N GLY A 290 1.94 -13.50 9.23
CA GLY A 290 0.50 -13.68 9.06
C GLY A 290 -0.23 -13.93 10.39
N SER A 291 -1.48 -14.35 10.29
CA SER A 291 -2.36 -14.70 11.41
C SER A 291 -2.49 -16.22 11.53
N ARG A 292 -2.49 -16.75 12.76
CA ARG A 292 -2.86 -18.14 13.07
C ARG A 292 -4.35 -18.33 13.28
N LEU A 293 -5.12 -17.25 13.43
CA LEU A 293 -6.57 -17.30 13.52
C LEU A 293 -7.19 -17.75 12.19
N ASN A 294 -7.93 -18.85 12.22
CA ASN A 294 -8.76 -19.26 11.10
C ASN A 294 -10.00 -18.35 10.95
N PRO A 295 -10.74 -18.40 9.83
CA PRO A 295 -11.88 -17.51 9.59
C PRO A 295 -12.95 -17.52 10.69
N GLU A 296 -13.26 -18.68 11.25
CA GLU A 296 -14.25 -18.84 12.32
C GLU A 296 -13.80 -18.19 13.64
N GLN A 297 -12.53 -18.39 14.00
CA GLN A 297 -11.92 -17.77 15.18
C GLN A 297 -11.86 -16.26 15.05
N LEU A 298 -11.42 -15.76 13.88
CA LEU A 298 -11.36 -14.33 13.57
C LEU A 298 -12.73 -13.68 13.73
N GLN A 299 -13.76 -14.28 13.12
CA GLN A 299 -15.14 -13.82 13.23
C GLN A 299 -15.61 -13.75 14.69
N LYS A 300 -15.36 -14.81 15.47
CA LYS A 300 -15.78 -14.88 16.88
C LYS A 300 -15.15 -13.76 17.71
N ILE A 301 -13.86 -13.49 17.51
CA ILE A 301 -13.14 -12.43 18.22
C ILE A 301 -13.67 -11.04 17.83
N ILE A 302 -13.83 -10.77 16.52
CA ILE A 302 -14.37 -9.49 16.04
C ILE A 302 -15.78 -9.26 16.59
N ASN A 303 -16.66 -10.25 16.51
CA ASN A 303 -18.04 -10.13 17.00
C ASN A 303 -18.11 -9.93 18.53
N SER A 304 -17.15 -10.44 19.29
CA SER A 304 -17.07 -10.22 20.73
C SER A 304 -16.54 -8.82 21.09
N ALA A 305 -15.93 -8.12 20.14
CA ALA A 305 -15.29 -6.83 20.33
C ALA A 305 -16.09 -5.65 19.77
N LEU A 306 -17.10 -5.89 18.94
CA LEU A 306 -18.04 -4.87 18.48
C LEU A 306 -19.08 -4.60 19.56
#